data_AF-A0A662L475-F1
#
_entry.id   AF-A0A662L475-F1
#
_cell.length_a   1.000
_cell.length_b   1.000
_cell.length_c   1.000
_cell.angle_alpha   90.00
_cell.angle_beta   90.00
_cell.angle_gamma   90.00
#
_symmetry.space_group_name_H-M   'P 1'
#
loop_
_entity.id
_entity.type
_entity.pdbx_description
1 polymer ?
#
loop_
_entity_poly.entity_id
_entity_poly.type
_entity_poly.pdbx_seq_one_letter_code
_entity_poly.pdbx_strand_id
1 'polypeptide(L)' 'MRVLFIGRFQPFHNGHAFVVSQFNEYEIIFVIGSAYNSYSFENPFTAGERCEMIY' A
#
# COMPACT_ATOMS: atom_id res chain seq x y z
N MET A 1 17.17 -9.79 4.30
CA MET A 1 16.94 -8.36 4.59
C MET A 1 15.50 -8.04 4.25
N ARG A 2 14.83 -7.15 4.97
CA ARG A 2 13.42 -6.80 4.75
C ARG A 2 13.29 -5.32 4.39
N VAL A 3 12.41 -5.00 3.46
CA VAL A 3 12.09 -3.62 3.06
C VAL A 3 10.74 -3.24 3.67
N LEU A 4 10.70 -2.08 4.35
CA LEU A 4 9.46 -1.52 4.87
C LEU A 4 8.93 -0.49 3.86
N PHE A 5 7.74 -0.73 3.30
CA PHE A 5 7.11 0.19 2.36
C PHE A 5 5.81 0.74 2.95
N ILE A 6 5.86 2.01 3.37
CA ILE A 6 4.78 2.69 4.08
C ILE A 6 4.03 3.59 3.10
N GLY A 7 2.71 3.49 3.06
CA GLY A 7 1.88 4.35 2.23
C GLY A 7 0.41 4.31 2.62
N ARG A 8 -0.35 5.33 2.21
CA ARG A 8 -1.82 5.30 2.34
C ARG A 8 -2.45 4.36 1.32
N PHE A 9 -1.87 4.23 0.13
CA PHE A 9 -2.38 3.36 -0.95
C PHE A 9 -3.87 3.60 -1.26
N GLN A 10 -4.24 4.87 -1.50
CA GLN A 10 -5.61 5.31 -1.77
C GLN A 10 -5.81 5.73 -3.24
N PRO A 11 -5.86 4.83 -4.24
CA PRO A 11 -5.65 3.38 -4.19
C PRO A 11 -4.17 2.99 -4.32
N PHE A 12 -3.88 1.69 -4.31
CA PHE A 12 -2.64 1.17 -4.88
C PHE A 12 -2.64 1.38 -6.41
N HIS A 13 -1.50 1.74 -7.02
CA HIS A 13 -1.43 2.12 -8.43
C HIS A 13 -0.05 1.80 -9.01
N ASN A 14 0.13 1.91 -10.33
CA ASN A 14 1.36 1.49 -11.02
C ASN A 14 2.64 2.16 -10.52
N GLY A 15 2.58 3.42 -10.05
CA GLY A 15 3.73 4.05 -9.40
C GLY A 15 4.21 3.33 -8.13
N HIS A 16 3.29 2.83 -7.30
CA HIS A 16 3.64 2.04 -6.12
C HIS A 16 4.23 0.67 -6.52
N ALA A 17 3.61 0.00 -7.50
CA ALA A 17 4.11 -1.27 -8.04
C ALA A 17 5.51 -1.13 -8.64
N PHE A 18 5.77 -0.03 -9.36
CA PHE A 18 7.08 0.27 -9.92
C PHE A 18 8.14 0.38 -8.82
N VAL A 19 7.89 1.14 -7.75
CA VAL A 19 8.83 1.27 -6.63
C VAL A 19 9.10 -0.09 -5.96
N VAL A 20 8.04 -0.86 -5.69
CA VAL A 20 8.12 -2.21 -5.11
C VAL A 20 8.97 -3.14 -5.98
N SER A 21 8.82 -3.06 -7.30
CA SER A 21 9.57 -3.90 -8.25
C SER A 21 11.09 -3.68 -8.21
N GLN A 22 11.56 -2.53 -7.70
CA GLN A 22 12.99 -2.24 -7.57
C GLN A 22 13.65 -2.98 -6.39
N PHE A 23 12.86 -3.67 -5.56
CA PHE A 23 13.32 -4.39 -4.37
C PHE A 23 12.80 -5.83 -4.34
N ASN A 24 12.54 -6.44 -5.50
CA ASN A 24 11.88 -7.74 -5.63
C ASN A 24 12.71 -8.92 -5.07
N GLU A 25 14.00 -8.71 -4.83
CA GLU A 25 14.92 -9.67 -4.20
C GLU A 25 14.80 -9.71 -2.66
N TYR A 26 14.04 -8.78 -2.07
CA TYR A 26 13.82 -8.68 -0.63
C TYR A 26 12.38 -9.00 -0.23
N GLU A 27 12.20 -9.45 1.00
CA GLU A 27 10.87 -9.55 1.60
C GLU A 27 10.34 -8.13 1.87
N ILE A 28 9.19 -7.79 1.31
CA ILE A 28 8.57 -6.47 1.44
C ILE A 28 7.45 -6.54 2.48
N ILE A 29 7.54 -5.68 3.49
CA ILE A 29 6.49 -5.45 4.48
C ILE A 29 5.74 -4.17 4.08
N PHE A 30 4.49 -4.33 3.66
CA PHE A 30 3.59 -3.21 3.42
C PHE A 30 2.97 -2.71 4.72
N VAL A 31 3.05 -1.40 4.96
CA VAL A 31 2.35 -0.75 6.07
C VAL A 31 1.30 0.19 5.51
N ILE A 32 0.04 -0.16 5.72
CA ILE A 32 -1.11 0.66 5.33
C ILE A 32 -1.28 1.80 6.35
N GLY A 33 -0.84 2.99 5.98
CA GLY A 33 -1.04 4.22 6.74
C GLY A 33 -2.50 4.67 6.72
N SER A 34 -2.90 5.44 7.75
CA SER A 34 -4.28 5.93 7.89
C SER A 34 -5.34 4.81 7.79
N ALA A 35 -5.04 3.64 8.37
CA ALA A 35 -5.88 2.44 8.26
C ALA A 35 -7.31 2.63 8.80
N TYR A 36 -7.49 3.52 9.79
CA TYR A 36 -8.78 3.84 10.39
C TYR A 36 -9.63 4.84 9.58
N ASN A 37 -9.05 5.51 8.58
CA ASN A 37 -9.77 6.45 7.72
C ASN A 37 -10.28 5.74 6.46
N SER A 38 -11.56 5.95 6.13
CA SER A 38 -12.23 5.42 4.93
C SER A 38 -13.46 6.28 4.59
N TYR A 39 -14.08 6.06 3.43
CA TYR A 39 -15.30 6.74 2.98
C TYR A 39 -15.21 8.27 2.96
N SER A 40 -14.04 8.82 2.59
CA SER A 40 -13.87 10.25 2.31
C SER A 40 -13.16 10.47 0.97
N PHE A 41 -13.22 11.69 0.43
CA PHE A 41 -12.51 12.02 -0.82
C PHE A 41 -11.00 11.78 -0.72
N GLU A 42 -10.40 12.00 0.46
CA GLU A 42 -8.97 11.79 0.68
C GLU A 42 -8.61 10.33 0.98
N ASN A 43 -9.54 9.57 1.55
CA ASN A 43 -9.36 8.17 1.94
C ASN A 43 -10.60 7.38 1.51
N PRO A 44 -10.77 7.11 0.20
CA PRO A 44 -11.97 6.46 -0.32
C PRO A 44 -12.09 4.99 0.12
N PHE A 45 -10.97 4.28 0.26
CA PHE A 45 -10.94 2.84 0.54
C PHE A 45 -10.61 2.53 2.00
N THR A 46 -11.26 1.48 2.52
CA THR A 46 -10.93 0.85 3.80
C THR A 46 -9.51 0.25 3.78
N ALA A 47 -8.95 -0.06 4.95
CA ALA A 47 -7.68 -0.79 5.00
C ALA A 47 -7.77 -2.18 4.35
N GLY A 48 -8.91 -2.87 4.50
CA GLY A 48 -9.15 -4.17 3.88
C GLY A 48 -9.14 -4.12 2.36
N GLU A 49 -9.88 -3.20 1.75
CA GLU A 49 -9.86 -3.01 0.29
C GLU A 49 -8.46 -2.67 -0.22
N ARG A 50 -7.70 -1.88 0.53
CA ARG A 50 -6.31 -1.56 0.17
C ARG A 50 -5.38 -2.76 0.29
N CYS A 51 -5.58 -3.65 1.25
CA CYS A 51 -4.88 -4.94 1.30
C CYS A 51 -5.19 -5.78 0.06
N GLU A 52 -6.48 -5.89 -0.31
CA GLU A 52 -6.92 -6.65 -1.50
C GLU A 52 -6.35 -6.07 -2.81
N MET A 53 -6.10 -4.77 -2.88
CA MET A 53 -5.46 -4.15 -4.05
C MET A 53 -3.95 -4.43 -4.15
N ILE A 54 -3.31 -4.82 -3.03
CA ILE A 54 -1.86 -5.09 -2.95
C ILE A 54 -1.57 -6.59 -3.12
N TYR A 55 -2.46 -7.44 -2.60
CA TYR A 55 -2.36 -8.91 -2.67
C TYR A 55 -2.51 -9.42 -4.12
#